data_AF-A0A7C6AIP3-F1
#
_entry.id   AF-A0A7C6AIP3-F1
#
_cell.length_a   1.000
_cell.length_b   1.000
_cell.length_c   1.000
_cell.angle_alpha   90.00
_cell.angle_beta   90.00
_cell.angle_gamma   90.00
#
_symmetry.space_group_name_H-M   'P 1'
#
loop_
_entity.id
_entity.type
_entity.pdbx_description
1 polymer ?
#
loop_
_entity_poly.entity_id
_entity_poly.type
_entity_poly.pdbx_seq_one_letter_code
_entity_poly.pdbx_strand_id
1 'polypeptide(L)'
;MLSETKLRQQKFRLAKPGQPYISPSKGAWATPGPKAGPFKVKLTDGSVVTYYWYRFIDQPAFWQYTRRGDPNAWSAEKKAKLQALVEKMHTAWPIDRDYMAPPAFGRLVKLDPALLVTPPPGLEVGYVPIVVHQEVAQK
;
A
#
# COMPACT_ATOMS: atom_id res chain seq x y z
N MET A 1 -39.03 -18.21 2.92
CA MET A 1 -38.05 -19.19 3.44
C MET A 1 -36.74 -18.94 2.71
N LEU A 2 -35.81 -18.19 3.32
CA LEU A 2 -34.48 -17.97 2.74
C LEU A 2 -33.71 -19.29 2.85
N SER A 3 -33.43 -19.92 1.71
CA SER A 3 -32.67 -21.15 1.62
C SER A 3 -31.26 -20.92 2.15
N GLU A 4 -30.95 -21.49 3.31
CA GLU A 4 -29.61 -21.45 3.88
C GLU A 4 -28.60 -22.06 2.90
N THR A 5 -27.53 -21.32 2.61
CA THR A 5 -26.54 -21.59 1.56
C THR A 5 -25.68 -22.86 1.78
N LYS A 6 -25.93 -23.63 2.84
CA LYS A 6 -25.16 -24.82 3.29
C LYS A 6 -23.63 -24.58 3.42
N LEU A 7 -23.16 -23.32 3.39
CA LEU A 7 -21.74 -22.97 3.42
C LEU A 7 -21.00 -23.49 4.66
N ARG A 8 -21.69 -23.66 5.80
CA ARG A 8 -21.10 -24.15 7.05
C ARG A 8 -20.61 -25.60 6.98
N GLN A 9 -21.20 -26.42 6.11
CA GLN A 9 -20.85 -27.84 5.97
C GLN A 9 -19.78 -28.05 4.89
N GLN A 10 -19.52 -27.03 4.07
CA GLN A 10 -18.59 -27.11 2.97
C GLN A 10 -17.15 -27.11 3.49
N LYS A 11 -16.37 -28.09 3.04
CA LYS A 11 -14.92 -28.13 3.30
C LYS A 11 -14.20 -27.44 2.14
N PHE A 12 -13.63 -26.28 2.40
CA PHE A 12 -12.80 -25.56 1.43
C PHE A 12 -11.37 -26.08 1.53
N ARG A 13 -10.78 -26.48 0.41
CA ARG A 13 -9.37 -26.87 0.37
C ARG A 13 -8.52 -25.65 0.71
N LEU A 14 -7.54 -25.83 1.59
CA LEU A 14 -6.57 -24.76 1.87
C LEU A 14 -5.80 -24.43 0.59
N ALA A 15 -5.71 -23.14 0.28
CA ALA A 15 -4.84 -22.67 -0.78
C ALA A 15 -3.39 -23.04 -0.43
N LYS A 16 -2.65 -23.52 -1.43
CA LYS A 16 -1.20 -23.66 -1.29
C LYS A 16 -0.57 -22.28 -1.46
N PRO A 17 0.55 -21.99 -0.78
CA PRO A 17 1.27 -20.75 -1.04
C PRO A 17 1.65 -20.63 -2.52
N GLY A 18 1.36 -19.47 -3.10
CA GLY A 18 1.72 -19.15 -4.48
C GLY A 18 3.19 -18.80 -4.63
N GLN A 19 3.57 -18.45 -5.86
CA GLN A 19 4.87 -17.81 -6.10
C GLN A 19 4.92 -16.45 -5.38
N PRO A 20 6.10 -16.04 -4.88
CA PRO A 20 6.26 -14.72 -4.29
C PRO A 20 5.83 -13.61 -5.27
N TYR A 21 5.14 -12.60 -4.75
CA TYR A 21 4.93 -11.36 -5.50
C TYR A 21 6.25 -10.59 -5.51
N ILE A 22 6.82 -10.29 -6.67
CA ILE A 22 8.08 -9.54 -6.79
C ILE A 22 7.88 -8.38 -7.76
N SER A 23 8.15 -7.15 -7.33
CA SER A 23 8.18 -5.97 -8.19
C SER A 23 9.50 -5.89 -8.97
N PRO A 24 9.51 -5.26 -10.16
CA PRO A 24 10.74 -5.04 -10.93
C PRO A 24 11.81 -4.28 -10.13
N SER A 25 13.08 -4.60 -10.34
CA SER A 25 14.22 -3.93 -9.67
C SER A 25 14.81 -2.75 -10.45
N LYS A 26 14.22 -2.39 -11.60
CA LYS A 26 14.73 -1.37 -12.53
C LYS A 26 13.64 -0.37 -12.93
N GLY A 27 14.06 0.73 -13.55
CA GLY A 27 13.16 1.77 -14.08
C GLY A 27 12.46 2.54 -12.95
N ALA A 28 11.14 2.65 -13.03
CA ALA A 28 10.28 3.34 -12.07
C ALA A 28 10.52 2.98 -10.60
N TRP A 29 10.97 1.76 -10.34
CA TRP A 29 11.21 1.24 -8.99
C TRP A 29 12.57 1.65 -8.43
N ALA A 30 13.52 2.04 -9.29
CA ALA A 30 14.91 2.35 -8.96
C ALA A 30 15.29 3.82 -9.20
N THR A 31 14.51 4.58 -9.97
CA THR A 31 14.82 5.99 -10.28
C THR A 31 13.53 6.82 -10.38
N PRO A 32 13.31 7.82 -9.49
CA PRO A 32 14.20 8.30 -8.43
C PRO A 32 14.47 7.27 -7.33
N GLY A 33 13.57 6.29 -7.17
CA GLY A 33 13.71 5.18 -6.24
C GLY A 33 13.19 5.50 -4.84
N PRO A 34 13.27 4.52 -3.92
CA PRO A 34 12.79 4.68 -2.56
C PRO A 34 13.67 5.64 -1.76
N LYS A 35 13.07 6.33 -0.81
CA LYS A 35 13.76 7.20 0.15
C LYS A 35 14.35 6.42 1.34
N ALA A 36 13.68 5.35 1.79
CA ALA A 36 14.15 4.49 2.87
C ALA A 36 13.65 3.05 2.72
N GLY A 37 14.38 2.11 3.32
CA GLY A 37 14.08 0.68 3.32
C GLY A 37 15.28 -0.16 2.86
N PRO A 38 15.10 -1.48 2.65
CA PRO A 38 13.85 -2.21 2.84
C PRO A 38 13.43 -2.31 4.30
N PHE A 39 12.12 -2.35 4.53
CA PHE A 39 11.51 -2.75 5.79
C PHE A 39 10.76 -4.07 5.58
N LYS A 40 10.62 -4.87 6.64
CA LYS A 40 9.90 -6.14 6.59
C LYS A 40 8.86 -6.21 7.69
N VAL A 41 7.72 -6.82 7.37
CA VAL A 41 6.67 -7.14 8.34
C VAL A 41 6.15 -8.54 8.08
N LYS A 42 5.90 -9.30 9.15
CA LYS A 42 5.25 -10.61 9.08
C LYS A 42 3.74 -10.43 9.29
N LEU A 43 2.95 -10.92 8.34
CA LEU A 43 1.49 -10.88 8.41
C LEU A 43 0.93 -12.13 9.11
N THR A 44 -0.31 -12.04 9.54
CA THR A 44 -1.07 -13.11 10.22
C THR A 44 -1.34 -14.31 9.32
N ASP A 45 -1.31 -14.15 8.00
CA ASP A 45 -1.40 -15.25 7.03
C ASP A 45 -0.09 -16.06 6.91
N GLY A 46 0.95 -15.65 7.64
CA GLY A 46 2.25 -16.30 7.62
C GLY A 46 3.15 -15.84 6.48
N SER A 47 2.76 -14.82 5.70
CA SER A 47 3.64 -14.18 4.72
C SER A 47 4.52 -13.11 5.35
N VAL A 48 5.63 -12.80 4.68
CA VAL A 48 6.50 -11.66 4.96
C VAL A 48 6.37 -10.68 3.80
N VAL A 49 6.02 -9.45 4.14
CA VAL A 49 5.96 -8.33 3.19
C VAL A 49 7.22 -7.49 3.35
N THR A 50 7.90 -7.24 2.24
CA THR A 50 9.00 -6.29 2.12
C THR A 50 8.52 -5.03 1.41
N TYR A 51 8.77 -3.88 2.01
CA TYR A 51 8.32 -2.58 1.50
C TYR A 51 9.38 -1.51 1.71
N TYR A 52 9.21 -0.40 1.00
CA TYR A 52 10.08 0.78 1.08
C TYR A 52 9.22 2.02 1.22
N TRP A 53 9.80 3.12 1.71
CA TRP A 53 9.15 4.42 1.73
C TRP A 53 9.55 5.22 0.50
N TYR A 54 8.55 5.72 -0.23
CA TYR A 54 8.74 6.57 -1.40
C TYR A 54 8.18 7.95 -1.13
N ARG A 55 8.79 8.98 -1.73
CA ARG A 55 8.10 10.26 -1.88
C ARG A 55 6.87 9.99 -2.75
N PHE A 56 5.71 10.54 -2.38
CA PHE A 56 4.44 10.17 -3.01
C PHE A 56 4.49 10.26 -4.54
N ILE A 57 5.05 11.32 -5.11
CA ILE A 57 5.14 11.48 -6.57
C ILE A 57 6.21 10.62 -7.26
N ASP A 58 7.12 10.04 -6.50
CA ASP A 58 8.22 9.21 -7.02
C ASP A 58 7.89 7.72 -6.95
N GLN A 59 6.70 7.36 -6.45
CA GLN A 59 6.24 5.98 -6.39
C GLN A 59 6.05 5.41 -7.82
N PRO A 60 6.25 4.10 -8.01
CA PRO A 60 6.24 3.47 -9.34
C PRO A 60 4.93 3.66 -10.13
N ALA A 61 3.79 3.80 -9.43
CA ALA A 61 2.48 4.01 -10.04
C ALA A 61 2.42 5.27 -10.92
N PHE A 62 3.23 6.30 -10.64
CA PHE A 62 3.21 7.52 -11.44
C PHE A 62 4.04 7.44 -12.71
N TRP A 63 4.88 6.41 -12.88
CA TRP A 63 5.80 6.30 -14.02
C TRP A 63 5.13 6.42 -15.39
N GLN A 64 3.93 5.84 -15.53
CA GLN A 64 3.18 5.90 -16.80
C GLN A 64 2.88 7.34 -17.23
N TYR A 65 2.69 8.24 -16.26
CA TYR A 65 2.40 9.64 -16.51
C TYR A 65 3.67 10.48 -16.74
N THR A 66 4.86 9.88 -16.72
CA THR A 66 6.13 10.61 -16.84
C THR A 66 6.95 10.18 -18.05
N ARG A 67 6.39 9.33 -18.91
CA ARG A 67 7.09 8.87 -20.11
C ARG A 67 7.34 10.05 -21.06
N ARG A 68 8.60 10.20 -21.48
CA ARG A 68 8.95 11.15 -22.54
C ARG A 68 8.21 10.78 -23.83
N GLY A 69 7.69 11.79 -24.51
CA GLY A 69 6.97 11.63 -25.78
C GLY A 69 5.47 11.36 -25.65
N ASP A 70 4.95 11.14 -24.44
CA ASP A 70 3.50 11.12 -24.22
C ASP A 70 2.98 12.58 -24.21
N PRO A 71 2.03 12.95 -25.09
CA PRO A 71 1.44 14.29 -25.09
C PRO A 71 0.70 14.62 -23.78
N ASN A 72 0.37 13.62 -22.97
CA ASN A 72 -0.28 13.75 -21.67
C ASN A 72 0.71 13.57 -20.49
N ALA A 73 2.01 13.55 -20.75
CA ALA A 73 3.02 13.49 -19.70
C ALA A 73 2.86 14.63 -18.71
N TRP A 74 2.97 14.32 -17.42
CA TRP A 74 2.84 15.29 -16.35
C TRP A 74 4.06 16.20 -16.28
N SER A 75 3.80 17.51 -16.27
CA SER A 75 4.82 18.52 -16.00
C SER A 75 5.38 18.39 -14.58
N ALA A 76 6.59 18.90 -14.37
CA ALA A 76 7.18 19.00 -13.03
C ALA A 76 6.28 19.81 -12.07
N GLU A 77 5.66 20.88 -12.57
CA GLU A 77 4.72 21.70 -11.80
C GLU A 77 3.49 20.90 -11.35
N LYS A 78 2.91 20.09 -12.24
CA LYS A 78 1.75 19.25 -11.90
C LYS A 78 2.09 18.25 -10.80
N LYS A 79 3.27 17.62 -10.87
CA LYS A 79 3.76 16.72 -9.81
C LYS A 79 3.96 17.47 -8.50
N ALA A 80 4.59 18.66 -8.54
CA ALA A 80 4.81 19.46 -7.35
C ALA A 80 3.48 19.85 -6.66
N LYS A 81 2.45 20.22 -7.43
CA LYS A 81 1.11 20.49 -6.90
C LYS A 81 0.48 19.26 -6.23
N LEU A 82 0.61 18.08 -6.83
CA LEU A 82 0.12 16.83 -6.24
C LEU A 82 0.85 16.49 -4.94
N GLN A 83 2.18 16.63 -4.93
CA GLN A 83 2.99 16.41 -3.74
C GLN A 83 2.56 17.35 -2.60
N ALA A 84 2.44 18.65 -2.89
CA ALA A 84 2.00 19.64 -1.90
C ALA A 84 0.59 19.35 -1.34
N LEU A 85 -0.32 18.85 -2.20
CA LEU A 85 -1.65 18.43 -1.76
C LEU A 85 -1.56 17.27 -0.75
N VAL A 86 -0.74 16.25 -1.05
CA VAL A 86 -0.56 15.10 -0.16
C VAL A 86 0.11 15.51 1.15
N GLU A 87 1.12 16.38 1.11
CA GLU A 87 1.76 16.91 2.31
C GLU A 87 0.76 17.67 3.20
N LYS A 88 -0.13 18.47 2.58
CA LYS A 88 -1.23 19.13 3.29
C LYS A 88 -2.19 18.13 3.92
N MET A 89 -2.54 17.05 3.20
CA MET A 89 -3.41 16.00 3.74
C MET A 89 -2.74 15.29 4.92
N HIS A 90 -1.49 14.83 4.80
CA HIS A 90 -0.78 14.14 5.88
C HIS A 90 -0.66 15.01 7.15
N THR A 91 -0.49 16.33 6.96
CA THR A 91 -0.40 17.28 8.09
C THR A 91 -1.76 17.53 8.75
N ALA A 92 -2.83 17.61 7.95
CA ALA A 92 -4.15 18.03 8.44
C ALA A 92 -5.07 16.87 8.83
N TRP A 93 -4.80 15.66 8.34
CA TRP A 93 -5.71 14.52 8.45
C TRP A 93 -5.11 13.42 9.35
N PRO A 94 -5.37 13.46 10.67
CA PRO A 94 -4.86 12.45 11.58
C PRO A 94 -5.65 11.14 11.44
N ILE A 95 -5.03 10.02 11.82
CA ILE A 95 -5.61 8.67 11.67
C ILE A 95 -6.83 8.41 12.58
N ASP A 96 -7.00 9.20 13.63
CA ASP A 96 -7.97 9.04 14.71
C ASP A 96 -9.17 9.99 14.63
N ARG A 97 -9.32 10.71 13.51
CA ARG A 97 -10.49 11.55 13.24
C ARG A 97 -11.62 10.76 12.59
N ASP A 98 -12.86 11.09 12.96
CA ASP A 98 -14.06 10.58 12.31
C ASP A 98 -14.25 11.23 10.92
N TYR A 99 -13.83 10.51 9.87
CA TYR A 99 -14.02 10.93 8.46
C TYR A 99 -15.34 10.45 7.86
N MET A 100 -15.96 9.43 8.45
CA MET A 100 -17.20 8.83 7.99
C MET A 100 -18.07 8.54 9.21
N ALA A 101 -19.39 8.63 9.04
CA ALA A 101 -20.32 8.21 10.08
C ALA A 101 -20.13 6.71 10.40
N PRO A 102 -20.31 6.30 11.66
CA PRO A 102 -20.23 4.90 12.02
C PRO A 102 -21.27 4.08 11.23
N PRO A 103 -21.00 2.80 10.93
CA PRO A 103 -21.93 1.97 10.20
C PRO A 103 -23.26 1.84 10.96
N ALA A 104 -24.38 2.03 10.26
CA ALA A 104 -25.72 1.94 10.86
C ALA A 104 -26.11 0.50 11.27
N PHE A 105 -25.46 -0.51 10.70
CA PHE A 105 -25.72 -1.92 10.96
C PHE A 105 -24.47 -2.79 10.73
N GLY A 106 -24.44 -3.96 11.36
CA GLY A 106 -23.35 -4.94 11.22
C GLY A 106 -22.22 -4.77 12.24
N ARG A 107 -21.12 -5.50 12.02
CA ARG A 107 -19.89 -5.43 12.82
C ARG A 107 -18.71 -5.11 11.90
N LEU A 108 -17.80 -4.26 12.36
CA LEU A 108 -16.58 -3.94 11.63
C LEU A 108 -15.65 -5.16 11.54
N VAL A 109 -14.98 -5.29 10.40
CA VAL A 109 -13.87 -6.24 10.24
C VAL A 109 -12.62 -5.70 10.94
N LYS A 110 -11.80 -6.60 11.46
CA LYS A 110 -10.46 -6.24 11.96
C LYS A 110 -9.46 -6.38 10.82
N LEU A 111 -8.62 -5.37 10.64
CA LEU A 111 -7.44 -5.48 9.81
C LEU A 111 -6.30 -6.10 10.61
N ASP A 112 -5.38 -6.77 9.92
CA ASP A 112 -4.13 -7.20 10.52
C ASP A 112 -3.35 -5.94 10.95
N PRO A 113 -3.01 -5.77 12.26
CA PRO A 113 -2.27 -4.60 12.73
C PRO A 113 -0.93 -4.41 12.02
N ALA A 114 -0.34 -5.49 11.51
CA ALA A 114 0.90 -5.49 10.76
C ALA A 114 0.81 -4.72 9.42
N LEU A 115 -0.41 -4.46 8.92
CA LEU A 115 -0.66 -3.63 7.74
C LEU A 115 -0.60 -2.12 8.04
N LEU A 116 -0.61 -1.73 9.31
CA LEU A 116 -0.49 -0.34 9.75
C LEU A 116 0.96 -0.08 10.16
N VAL A 117 1.71 0.61 9.30
CA VAL A 117 3.14 0.89 9.51
C VAL A 117 3.37 2.33 9.94
N THR A 118 4.37 2.53 10.81
CA THR A 118 4.78 3.86 11.26
C THR A 118 5.80 4.47 10.30
N PRO A 119 5.63 5.71 9.85
CA PRO A 119 6.65 6.42 9.09
C PRO A 119 7.98 6.51 9.85
N PRO A 120 9.13 6.27 9.21
CA PRO A 120 10.43 6.58 9.78
C PRO A 120 10.58 8.09 10.03
N PRO A 121 11.45 8.51 10.97
CA PRO A 121 11.70 9.91 11.25
C PRO A 121 12.01 10.72 9.98
N GLY A 122 11.28 11.81 9.78
CA GLY A 122 11.43 12.71 8.63
C GLY A 122 10.66 12.27 7.36
N LEU A 123 9.90 11.18 7.43
CA LEU A 123 9.06 10.66 6.34
C LEU A 123 7.56 10.66 6.68
N GLU A 124 7.15 11.38 7.72
CA GLU A 124 5.77 11.47 8.19
C GLU A 124 4.87 12.17 7.16
N VAL A 125 5.41 13.15 6.45
CA VAL A 125 4.66 14.04 5.55
C VAL A 125 5.13 13.88 4.11
N GLY A 126 4.20 13.52 3.20
CA GLY A 126 4.49 13.43 1.77
C GLY A 126 5.18 12.14 1.31
N TYR A 127 5.36 11.16 2.19
CA TYR A 127 5.92 9.85 1.86
C TYR A 127 4.93 8.73 2.18
N VAL A 128 5.03 7.63 1.43
CA VAL A 128 4.12 6.49 1.56
C VAL A 128 4.89 5.16 1.48
N PRO A 129 4.42 4.11 2.21
CA PRO A 129 5.00 2.78 2.11
C PRO A 129 4.49 2.07 0.84
N ILE A 130 5.41 1.49 0.08
CA ILE A 130 5.13 0.72 -1.14
C ILE A 130 5.72 -0.68 -1.01
N VAL A 131 4.85 -1.69 -1.12
CA VAL A 131 5.25 -3.11 -1.13
C VAL A 131 5.97 -3.44 -2.42
N VAL A 132 7.11 -4.13 -2.32
CA VAL A 132 7.89 -4.58 -3.48
C VAL A 132 8.10 -6.09 -3.54
N HIS A 133 7.89 -6.79 -2.41
CA HIS A 133 8.02 -8.24 -2.37
C HIS A 133 7.12 -8.81 -1.28
N GLN A 134 6.44 -9.93 -1.56
CA GLN A 134 5.71 -10.71 -0.56
C GLN A 134 5.96 -12.20 -0.79
N GLU A 135 6.41 -12.88 0.25
CA GLU A 135 6.75 -14.31 0.22
C GLU A 135 6.23 -15.03 1.47
N VAL A 136 6.25 -16.36 1.47
CA VAL A 136 5.95 -17.13 2.67
C VAL A 136 7.07 -16.91 3.69
N ALA A 137 6.72 -16.72 4.97
CA ALA A 137 7.72 -16.68 6.02
C ALA A 137 8.53 -17.98 6.04
N GLN A 138 9.85 -17.86 5.99
CA GLN A 138 10.74 -18.99 6.24
C GLN A 138 10.54 -19.46 7.69
N LYS A 139 10.52 -20.78 7.87
CA LYS A 139 10.37 -21.41 9.19
C LYS A 139 11.62 -21.24 10.03
#